data_AF-A0A1V5VTB8-F1
#
_entry.id   AF-A0A1V5VTB8-F1
#
_cell.length_a   1.000
_cell.length_b   1.000
_cell.length_c   1.000
_cell.angle_alpha   90.00
_cell.angle_beta   90.00
_cell.angle_gamma   90.00
#
_symmetry.space_group_name_H-M   'P 1'
#
loop_
_entity.id
_entity.type
_entity.pdbx_description
1 polymer ?
#
loop_
_entity_poly.entity_id
_entity_poly.type
_entity_poly.pdbx_seq_one_letter_code
_entity_poly.pdbx_strand_id
1 'polypeptide(L)'
;MGKMGYGYGSECHLLRWMGRHRNSFDKAVSLIIHLAGNDKRIKWIDFGFNNKISKWFDSEPTGLDFLKDENTKKRWEWPKSGTQQNWDGVGFIESINSPTQELSKDIIMLEAKAHVDEIYTSCQAGITSLKKIKDIFRKTAIALNIPNFDKVEDSWLHKYYQTANRLAIYNYLKVSGYNPHLVFLYFINDHQKGKTCPSQVSEWENVLSIQKQDMGIDEVFINERVYNLFLDVKSDLKCWTSSSVEFSL
;
A
#
# COMPACT_ATOMS: atom_id res chain seq x y z
N MET A 1 11.62 18.97 23.79
CA MET A 1 11.59 18.33 22.45
C MET A 1 11.18 16.88 22.62
N GLY A 2 10.11 16.42 21.96
CA GLY A 2 9.78 15.00 21.93
C GLY A 2 10.93 14.22 21.28
N LYS A 3 11.28 13.06 21.84
CA LYS A 3 12.29 12.18 21.24
C LYS A 3 11.58 11.33 20.19
N MET A 4 11.93 11.48 18.91
CA MET A 4 11.57 10.46 17.91
C MET A 4 12.15 9.12 18.34
N GLY A 5 11.33 8.06 18.28
CA GLY A 5 11.80 6.71 18.57
C GLY A 5 12.93 6.32 17.61
N TYR A 6 13.97 5.66 18.12
CA TYR A 6 15.07 5.15 17.30
C TYR A 6 14.61 3.90 16.53
N GLY A 7 14.21 4.09 15.27
CA GLY A 7 15.09 3.73 14.15
C GLY A 7 14.93 2.38 13.44
N TYR A 8 13.80 1.68 13.56
CA TYR A 8 13.57 0.44 12.81
C TYR A 8 12.11 0.28 12.37
N GLY A 9 11.89 -0.33 11.21
CA GLY A 9 10.58 -0.59 10.64
C GLY A 9 10.21 0.32 9.47
N SER A 10 9.25 -0.14 8.66
CA SER A 10 8.82 0.52 7.43
C SER A 10 8.32 1.95 7.66
N GLU A 11 7.58 2.21 8.73
CA GLU A 11 7.07 3.54 9.10
C GLU A 11 8.19 4.58 9.23
N CYS A 12 9.27 4.26 9.98
CA CYS A 12 10.40 5.17 10.18
C CYS A 12 11.15 5.45 8.87
N HIS A 13 11.34 4.40 8.04
CA HIS A 13 12.00 4.55 6.75
C HIS A 13 11.16 5.38 5.79
N LEU A 14 9.85 5.15 5.75
CA LEU A 14 8.92 5.92 4.94
C LEU A 14 8.90 7.39 5.36
N LEU A 15 8.81 7.70 6.66
CA LEU A 15 8.90 9.08 7.16
C LEU A 15 10.23 9.75 6.76
N ARG A 16 11.35 9.03 6.81
CA ARG A 16 12.64 9.54 6.35
C ARG A 16 12.64 9.82 4.84
N TRP A 17 12.10 8.93 4.02
CA TRP A 17 11.99 9.14 2.58
C TRP A 17 11.06 10.30 2.24
N MET A 18 9.89 10.38 2.89
CA MET A 18 8.91 11.44 2.67
C MET A 18 9.34 12.80 3.24
N GLY A 19 10.21 12.84 4.26
CA GLY A 19 10.63 14.07 4.92
C GLY A 19 12.02 14.57 4.51
N ARG A 20 13.00 13.68 4.34
CA ARG A 20 14.41 14.05 4.06
C ARG A 20 14.83 13.80 2.62
N HIS A 21 14.23 12.81 1.97
CA HIS A 21 14.56 12.39 0.60
C HIS A 21 13.37 12.52 -0.36
N ARG A 22 12.52 13.52 -0.11
CA ARG A 22 11.20 13.69 -0.75
C ARG A 22 11.28 13.76 -2.27
N ASN A 23 12.29 14.42 -2.82
CA ASN A 23 12.47 14.52 -4.28
C ASN A 23 12.76 13.14 -4.89
N SER A 24 13.69 12.39 -4.30
CA SER A 24 14.04 11.03 -4.72
C SER A 24 12.84 10.08 -4.56
N PHE A 25 12.08 10.22 -3.46
CA PHE A 25 10.85 9.47 -3.22
C PHE A 25 9.77 9.74 -4.28
N ASP A 26 9.45 11.02 -4.52
CA ASP A 26 8.44 11.44 -5.48
C ASP A 26 8.82 11.00 -6.90
N LYS A 27 10.12 11.07 -7.25
CA LYS A 27 10.63 10.57 -8.52
C LYS A 27 10.48 9.06 -8.64
N ALA A 28 10.80 8.29 -7.59
CA ALA A 28 10.64 6.84 -7.59
C ALA A 28 9.18 6.43 -7.77
N VAL A 29 8.26 7.04 -7.01
CA VAL A 29 6.81 6.77 -7.13
C VAL A 29 6.28 7.21 -8.49
N SER A 30 6.70 8.37 -9.00
CA SER A 30 6.28 8.87 -10.32
C SER A 30 6.72 7.92 -11.44
N LEU A 31 7.94 7.37 -11.35
CA LEU A 31 8.48 6.45 -12.33
C LEU A 31 7.64 5.16 -12.42
N ILE A 32 7.34 4.55 -11.28
CA ILE A 32 6.65 3.25 -11.24
C ILE A 32 5.17 3.35 -11.62
N ILE A 33 4.51 4.46 -11.32
CA ILE A 33 3.12 4.68 -11.75
C ILE A 33 3.01 5.25 -13.17
N HIS A 34 4.14 5.42 -13.87
CA HIS A 34 4.24 6.05 -15.18
C HIS A 34 3.60 7.45 -15.21
N LEU A 35 3.83 8.25 -14.17
CA LEU A 35 3.34 9.62 -14.11
C LEU A 35 4.09 10.49 -15.13
N ALA A 36 3.45 10.69 -16.27
CA ALA A 36 3.94 11.56 -17.33
C ALA A 36 3.35 12.97 -17.23
N GLY A 37 4.15 13.96 -17.65
CA GLY A 37 3.76 15.37 -17.73
C GLY A 37 4.42 16.23 -16.65
N ASN A 38 5.03 17.34 -17.07
CA ASN A 38 5.64 18.31 -16.17
C ASN A 38 4.59 19.17 -15.43
N ASP A 39 3.32 18.99 -15.75
CA ASP A 39 2.18 19.70 -15.19
C ASP A 39 1.46 18.91 -14.10
N LYS A 40 1.98 17.75 -13.69
CA LYS A 40 1.42 16.93 -12.62
C LYS A 40 2.37 16.84 -11.44
N ARG A 41 1.79 16.72 -10.24
CA ARG A 41 2.54 16.47 -9.00
C ARG A 41 1.79 15.49 -8.10
N ILE A 42 2.54 14.83 -7.23
CA ILE A 42 1.98 14.03 -6.15
C ILE A 42 1.79 14.93 -4.92
N LYS A 43 0.54 15.04 -4.47
CA LYS A 43 0.21 15.70 -3.20
C LYS A 43 -0.11 14.65 -2.16
N TRP A 44 0.88 14.34 -1.33
CA TRP A 44 0.72 13.44 -0.18
C TRP A 44 -0.19 14.05 0.89
N ILE A 45 -0.96 13.18 1.55
CA ILE A 45 -1.79 13.53 2.69
C ILE A 45 -0.94 13.41 3.95
N ASP A 46 -1.00 14.43 4.80
CA ASP A 46 -0.35 14.40 6.10
C ASP A 46 -1.16 13.53 7.08
N PHE A 47 -0.46 12.85 7.97
CA PHE A 47 -1.09 12.09 9.04
C PHE A 47 -1.82 13.05 9.98
N GLY A 48 -2.97 12.62 10.50
CA GLY A 48 -3.68 13.37 11.53
C GLY A 48 -2.98 13.25 12.88
N PHE A 49 -3.45 13.97 13.88
CA PHE A 49 -3.08 13.72 15.28
C PHE A 49 -4.16 12.89 15.97
N ASN A 50 -3.76 11.88 16.73
CA ASN A 50 -4.61 11.16 17.66
C ASN A 50 -4.45 11.71 19.08
N ASN A 51 -5.55 11.70 19.84
CA ASN A 51 -5.57 12.13 21.24
C ASN A 51 -5.34 10.96 22.22
N LYS A 52 -4.80 9.82 21.75
CA LYS A 52 -4.59 8.64 22.58
C LYS A 52 -3.16 8.63 23.11
N ILE A 53 -2.98 8.14 24.33
CA ILE A 53 -1.63 7.89 24.86
C ILE A 53 -1.04 6.72 24.06
N SER A 54 -0.11 7.05 23.18
CA SER A 54 0.54 6.15 22.23
C SER A 54 2.03 6.51 22.17
N LYS A 55 2.86 5.62 21.60
CA LYS A 55 4.28 5.95 21.34
C LYS A 55 4.43 7.14 20.39
N TRP A 56 3.44 7.34 19.52
CA TRP A 56 3.33 8.45 18.57
C TRP A 56 1.92 9.05 18.63
N PHE A 57 1.83 10.37 18.57
CA PHE A 57 0.54 11.07 18.57
C PHE A 57 -0.06 11.20 17.17
N ASP A 58 0.53 10.55 16.16
CA ASP A 58 0.08 10.62 14.77
C ASP A 58 -0.94 9.50 14.46
N SER A 59 -1.88 9.76 13.55
CA SER A 59 -2.88 8.80 13.08
C SER A 59 -2.79 8.61 11.57
N GLU A 60 -2.50 7.38 11.17
CA GLU A 60 -2.56 6.92 9.78
C GLU A 60 -3.97 7.10 9.19
N PRO A 61 -4.09 7.46 7.90
CA PRO A 61 -5.36 7.42 7.18
C PRO A 61 -5.99 6.02 7.27
N THR A 62 -7.22 5.96 7.76
CA THR A 62 -7.94 4.69 7.98
C THR A 62 -9.02 4.50 6.92
N GLY A 63 -9.13 3.29 6.37
CA GLY A 63 -10.12 2.88 5.38
C GLY A 63 -10.12 3.80 4.16
N LEU A 64 -11.14 4.66 4.10
CA LEU A 64 -11.37 5.64 3.04
C LEU A 64 -11.44 7.09 3.57
N ASP A 65 -10.95 7.36 4.78
CA ASP A 65 -11.08 8.67 5.44
C ASP A 65 -10.41 9.82 4.67
N PHE A 66 -9.46 9.49 3.78
CA PHE A 66 -8.86 10.43 2.85
C PHE A 66 -9.80 10.93 1.74
N LEU A 67 -10.94 10.26 1.51
CA LEU A 67 -11.93 10.68 0.53
C LEU A 67 -12.85 11.76 1.10
N LYS A 68 -13.10 12.80 0.30
CA LYS A 68 -14.15 13.79 0.57
C LYS A 68 -15.55 13.33 0.16
N ASP A 69 -15.66 12.41 -0.81
CA ASP A 69 -16.95 11.89 -1.28
C ASP A 69 -17.60 10.97 -0.22
N GLU A 70 -18.50 11.56 0.57
CA GLU A 70 -19.27 10.86 1.59
C GLU A 70 -20.13 9.70 1.04
N ASN A 71 -20.62 9.80 -0.19
CA ASN A 71 -21.44 8.75 -0.77
C ASN A 71 -20.59 7.51 -1.06
N THR A 72 -19.39 7.70 -1.61
CA THR A 72 -18.44 6.60 -1.81
C THR A 72 -17.95 6.04 -0.47
N LYS A 73 -17.69 6.85 0.56
CA LYS A 73 -17.34 6.31 1.88
C LYS A 73 -18.46 5.47 2.49
N LYS A 74 -19.71 5.94 2.45
CA LYS A 74 -20.87 5.25 3.04
C LYS A 74 -21.19 3.93 2.35
N ARG A 75 -20.95 3.81 1.04
CA ARG A 75 -21.16 2.57 0.27
C ARG A 75 -20.07 1.51 0.50
N TRP A 76 -18.98 1.84 1.20
CA TRP A 76 -17.96 0.85 1.53
C TRP A 76 -18.44 -0.02 2.70
N GLU A 77 -18.92 -1.22 2.37
CA GLU A 77 -19.55 -2.15 3.32
C GLU A 77 -18.56 -3.03 4.10
N TRP A 78 -17.37 -2.51 4.41
CA TRP A 78 -16.39 -3.25 5.22
C TRP A 78 -16.85 -3.36 6.68
N PRO A 79 -16.53 -4.47 7.39
CA PRO A 79 -16.83 -4.57 8.81
C PRO A 79 -16.25 -3.39 9.61
N LYS A 80 -17.12 -2.65 10.30
CA LYS A 80 -16.75 -1.50 11.13
C LYS A 80 -16.22 -1.88 12.52
N SER A 81 -16.45 -3.13 12.94
CA SER A 81 -15.96 -3.67 14.21
C SER A 81 -14.50 -4.12 14.06
N GLY A 82 -13.63 -3.69 14.97
CA GLY A 82 -12.20 -4.01 14.95
C GLY A 82 -11.35 -2.90 14.33
N THR A 83 -10.08 -3.20 14.06
CA THR A 83 -9.16 -2.26 13.41
C THR A 83 -9.46 -2.23 11.92
N GLN A 84 -9.90 -1.07 11.43
CA GLN A 84 -9.97 -0.84 10.00
C GLN A 84 -8.55 -0.77 9.41
N GLN A 85 -8.48 -0.89 8.10
CA GLN A 85 -7.25 -0.83 7.34
C GLN A 85 -6.60 0.55 7.46
N ASN A 86 -5.35 0.63 7.91
CA ASN A 86 -4.59 1.89 7.91
C ASN A 86 -3.70 1.99 6.68
N TRP A 87 -3.37 3.17 6.17
CA TRP A 87 -2.42 3.33 5.07
C TRP A 87 -1.13 3.98 5.53
N ASP A 88 0.01 3.44 5.09
CA ASP A 88 1.33 4.04 5.39
C ASP A 88 1.52 5.35 4.61
N GLY A 89 0.85 5.49 3.48
CA GLY A 89 0.81 6.74 2.72
C GLY A 89 -0.38 6.80 1.77
N VAL A 90 -0.92 8.01 1.60
CA VAL A 90 -1.94 8.29 0.58
C VAL A 90 -1.57 9.60 -0.12
N GLY A 91 -1.68 9.63 -1.43
CA GLY A 91 -1.44 10.83 -2.23
C GLY A 91 -2.48 11.00 -3.34
N PHE A 92 -2.64 12.23 -3.80
CA PHE A 92 -3.45 12.57 -4.97
C PHE A 92 -2.53 13.06 -6.09
N ILE A 93 -2.80 12.66 -7.32
CA ILE A 93 -2.14 13.22 -8.49
C ILE A 93 -2.93 14.45 -8.92
N GLU A 94 -2.30 15.61 -8.88
CA GLU A 94 -2.95 16.89 -9.20
C GLU A 94 -2.26 17.58 -10.37
N SER A 95 -3.03 18.36 -11.13
CA SER A 95 -2.43 19.33 -12.04
C SER A 95 -1.82 20.49 -11.24
N ILE A 96 -0.59 20.87 -11.57
CA ILE A 96 0.10 22.05 -11.04
C ILE A 96 -0.65 23.32 -11.45
N ASN A 97 -1.25 23.32 -12.66
CA ASN A 97 -1.96 24.47 -13.20
C ASN A 97 -3.37 24.63 -12.61
N SER A 98 -3.90 23.62 -11.93
CA SER A 98 -5.22 23.64 -11.29
C SER A 98 -5.23 22.68 -10.09
N PRO A 99 -4.59 23.05 -8.98
CA PRO A 99 -4.38 22.14 -7.85
C PRO A 99 -5.65 22.04 -7.01
N THR A 100 -6.50 21.07 -7.31
CA THR A 100 -7.69 20.79 -6.50
C THR A 100 -7.78 19.30 -6.14
N GLN A 101 -7.43 18.97 -4.89
CA GLN A 101 -7.60 17.62 -4.32
C GLN A 101 -9.04 17.11 -4.48
N GLU A 102 -10.01 18.03 -4.43
CA GLU A 102 -11.44 17.71 -4.48
C GLU A 102 -11.87 17.10 -5.82
N LEU A 103 -11.15 17.39 -6.89
CA LEU A 103 -11.46 16.90 -8.23
C LEU A 103 -10.59 15.71 -8.66
N SER A 104 -9.47 15.46 -7.98
CA SER A 104 -8.58 14.38 -8.41
C SER A 104 -9.20 13.02 -8.10
N LYS A 105 -9.42 12.26 -9.17
CA LYS A 105 -9.80 10.84 -9.11
C LYS A 105 -8.58 9.92 -9.09
N ASP A 106 -7.39 10.45 -9.36
CA ASP A 106 -6.14 9.70 -9.40
C ASP A 106 -5.49 9.67 -8.02
N ILE A 107 -5.58 8.51 -7.37
CA ILE A 107 -5.21 8.29 -5.97
C ILE A 107 -4.05 7.32 -5.92
N ILE A 108 -3.02 7.62 -5.12
CA ILE A 108 -1.93 6.72 -4.79
C ILE A 108 -2.16 6.22 -3.37
N MET A 109 -2.14 4.91 -3.18
CA MET A 109 -2.21 4.28 -1.86
C MET A 109 -0.95 3.43 -1.66
N LEU A 110 -0.28 3.61 -0.53
CA LEU A 110 0.99 2.97 -0.19
C LEU A 110 0.84 2.02 1.00
N GLU A 111 1.43 0.84 0.85
CA GLU A 111 1.70 -0.11 1.93
C GLU A 111 3.21 -0.36 1.95
N ALA A 112 3.88 -0.04 3.06
CA ALA A 112 5.31 -0.14 3.22
C ALA A 112 5.72 -1.30 4.14
N LYS A 113 6.72 -2.07 3.74
CA LYS A 113 7.28 -3.21 4.49
C LYS A 113 8.79 -3.16 4.50
N ALA A 114 9.40 -3.58 5.60
CA ALA A 114 10.85 -3.62 5.79
C ALA A 114 11.38 -5.01 6.15
N HIS A 115 10.50 -5.97 6.49
CA HIS A 115 10.90 -7.36 6.71
C HIS A 115 9.85 -8.37 6.27
N VAL A 116 10.29 -9.58 5.91
CA VAL A 116 9.42 -10.57 5.25
C VAL A 116 8.27 -11.06 6.11
N ASP A 117 8.41 -11.02 7.45
CA ASP A 117 7.33 -11.45 8.35
C ASP A 117 6.07 -10.58 8.20
N GLU A 118 6.20 -9.32 7.74
CA GLU A 118 5.05 -8.42 7.52
C GLU A 118 4.16 -8.86 6.35
N ILE A 119 4.66 -9.75 5.49
CA ILE A 119 3.88 -10.34 4.40
C ILE A 119 2.82 -11.28 4.96
N TYR A 120 3.15 -12.03 6.00
CA TYR A 120 2.31 -13.10 6.53
C TYR A 120 1.33 -12.55 7.55
N THR A 121 0.07 -12.44 7.14
CA THR A 121 -1.01 -11.90 7.97
C THR A 121 -2.29 -12.70 7.81
N SER A 122 -3.03 -12.85 8.91
CA SER A 122 -4.25 -13.64 8.96
C SER A 122 -5.40 -12.80 9.48
N CYS A 123 -6.57 -12.97 8.88
CA CYS A 123 -7.81 -12.33 9.27
C CYS A 123 -8.20 -12.75 10.70
N GLN A 124 -8.30 -11.79 11.60
CA GLN A 124 -8.73 -12.01 12.99
C GLN A 124 -10.21 -11.69 13.22
N ALA A 125 -11.00 -11.60 12.14
CA ALA A 125 -12.39 -11.21 12.22
C ALA A 125 -13.27 -12.34 12.81
N GLY A 126 -14.23 -11.95 13.66
CA GLY A 126 -15.27 -12.88 14.11
C GLY A 126 -16.19 -13.35 12.98
N ILE A 127 -16.95 -14.42 13.23
CA ILE A 127 -17.75 -15.16 12.23
C ILE A 127 -18.59 -14.25 11.31
N THR A 128 -19.33 -13.30 11.88
CA THR A 128 -20.20 -12.40 11.10
C THR A 128 -19.41 -11.49 10.17
N SER A 129 -18.31 -10.92 10.66
CA SER A 129 -17.43 -10.03 9.88
C SER A 129 -16.66 -10.82 8.81
N LEU A 130 -16.25 -12.05 9.13
CA LEU A 130 -15.58 -12.94 8.20
C LEU A 130 -16.44 -13.26 6.97
N LYS A 131 -17.75 -13.49 7.15
CA LYS A 131 -18.67 -13.72 6.02
C LYS A 131 -18.69 -12.52 5.05
N LYS A 132 -18.76 -11.29 5.58
CA LYS A 132 -18.72 -10.07 4.75
C LYS A 132 -17.40 -9.92 4.02
N ILE A 133 -16.28 -10.17 4.71
CA ILE A 133 -14.94 -10.12 4.12
C ILE A 133 -14.82 -11.13 2.97
N LYS A 134 -15.29 -12.36 3.16
CA LYS A 134 -15.32 -13.39 2.11
C LYS A 134 -16.11 -12.94 0.88
N ASP A 135 -17.28 -12.36 1.08
CA ASP A 135 -18.11 -11.88 -0.03
C ASP A 135 -17.43 -10.71 -0.78
N ILE A 136 -16.75 -9.81 -0.06
CA ILE A 136 -15.97 -8.72 -0.67
C ILE A 136 -14.76 -9.27 -1.44
N PHE A 137 -14.05 -10.26 -0.89
CA PHE A 137 -12.91 -10.90 -1.56
C PHE A 137 -13.34 -11.65 -2.81
N ARG A 138 -14.46 -12.39 -2.78
CA ARG A 138 -15.02 -13.03 -3.99
C ARG A 138 -15.35 -12.01 -5.07
N LYS A 139 -16.03 -10.91 -4.72
CA LYS A 139 -16.34 -9.82 -5.68
C LYS A 139 -15.06 -9.18 -6.24
N THR A 140 -14.05 -9.00 -5.39
CA THR A 140 -12.73 -8.46 -5.78
C THR A 140 -12.04 -9.40 -6.75
N ALA A 141 -12.00 -10.70 -6.44
CA ALA A 141 -11.40 -11.70 -7.30
C ALA A 141 -12.06 -11.79 -8.68
N ILE A 142 -13.40 -11.73 -8.72
CA ILE A 142 -14.15 -11.67 -9.99
C ILE A 142 -13.77 -10.41 -10.79
N ALA A 143 -13.78 -9.24 -10.15
CA ALA A 143 -13.49 -7.97 -10.83
C ALA A 143 -12.03 -7.86 -11.31
N LEU A 144 -11.09 -8.54 -10.64
CA LEU A 144 -9.68 -8.62 -10.99
C LEU A 144 -9.34 -9.85 -11.84
N ASN A 145 -10.35 -10.58 -12.35
CA ASN A 145 -10.20 -11.76 -13.21
C ASN A 145 -9.31 -12.88 -12.62
N ILE A 146 -9.40 -13.11 -11.31
CA ILE A 146 -8.63 -14.16 -10.63
C ILE A 146 -9.32 -15.52 -10.86
N PRO A 147 -8.72 -16.43 -11.65
CA PRO A 147 -9.35 -17.71 -11.95
C PRO A 147 -9.30 -18.63 -10.72
N ASN A 148 -10.33 -19.47 -10.58
CA ASN A 148 -10.38 -20.49 -9.52
C ASN A 148 -10.19 -19.93 -8.10
N PHE A 149 -10.74 -18.74 -7.80
CA PHE A 149 -10.57 -18.08 -6.51
C PHE A 149 -10.87 -18.98 -5.30
N ASP A 150 -11.85 -19.89 -5.40
CA ASP A 150 -12.18 -20.84 -4.33
C ASP A 150 -10.99 -21.74 -3.91
N LYS A 151 -9.98 -21.94 -4.78
CA LYS A 151 -8.75 -22.69 -4.47
C LYS A 151 -7.71 -21.88 -3.69
N VAL A 152 -7.80 -20.55 -3.75
CA VAL A 152 -6.83 -19.62 -3.15
C VAL A 152 -7.45 -18.70 -2.09
N GLU A 153 -8.76 -18.82 -1.83
CA GLU A 153 -9.49 -18.02 -0.84
C GLU A 153 -8.86 -18.15 0.56
N ASP A 154 -8.39 -19.34 0.92
CA ASP A 154 -7.73 -19.59 2.21
C ASP A 154 -6.44 -18.77 2.36
N SER A 155 -5.62 -18.70 1.30
CA SER A 155 -4.40 -17.88 1.26
C SER A 155 -4.72 -16.39 1.48
N TRP A 156 -5.81 -15.89 0.89
CA TRP A 156 -6.27 -14.52 1.07
C TRP A 156 -6.71 -14.21 2.49
N LEU A 157 -7.32 -15.17 3.18
CA LEU A 157 -7.87 -14.95 4.51
C LEU A 157 -6.86 -15.23 5.61
N HIS A 158 -6.01 -16.23 5.45
CA HIS A 158 -5.26 -16.81 6.55
C HIS A 158 -3.75 -16.71 6.41
N LYS A 159 -3.25 -16.33 5.23
CA LYS A 159 -1.81 -16.21 4.96
C LYS A 159 -1.38 -14.80 4.53
N TYR A 160 -2.17 -14.12 3.71
CA TYR A 160 -1.82 -12.84 3.08
C TYR A 160 -2.94 -11.80 3.18
N TYR A 161 -3.57 -11.73 4.34
CA TYR A 161 -4.77 -10.93 4.58
C TYR A 161 -4.61 -9.44 4.29
N GLN A 162 -3.48 -8.83 4.68
CA GLN A 162 -3.23 -7.42 4.39
C GLN A 162 -3.23 -7.13 2.89
N THR A 163 -2.56 -7.95 2.07
CA THR A 163 -2.52 -7.78 0.62
C THR A 163 -3.91 -7.97 0.00
N ALA A 164 -4.66 -9.00 0.42
CA ALA A 164 -6.05 -9.21 -0.02
C ALA A 164 -6.95 -8.01 0.32
N ASN A 165 -6.78 -7.46 1.53
CA ASN A 165 -7.48 -6.27 1.99
C ASN A 165 -7.12 -5.01 1.18
N ARG A 166 -5.85 -4.81 0.80
CA ARG A 166 -5.43 -3.72 -0.11
C ARG A 166 -6.08 -3.83 -1.49
N LEU A 167 -6.09 -5.03 -2.06
CA LEU A 167 -6.72 -5.31 -3.34
C LEU A 167 -8.24 -5.05 -3.31
N ALA A 168 -8.89 -5.34 -2.18
CA ALA A 168 -10.31 -5.06 -2.02
C ALA A 168 -10.63 -3.55 -2.07
N ILE A 169 -9.86 -2.71 -1.38
CA ILE A 169 -10.03 -1.25 -1.48
C ILE A 169 -9.65 -0.74 -2.88
N TYR A 170 -8.54 -1.21 -3.45
CA TYR A 170 -8.15 -0.85 -4.82
C TYR A 170 -9.30 -1.11 -5.80
N ASN A 171 -9.87 -2.32 -5.78
CA ASN A 171 -10.98 -2.66 -6.64
C ASN A 171 -12.22 -1.82 -6.34
N TYR A 172 -12.54 -1.60 -5.06
CA TYR A 172 -13.68 -0.76 -4.66
C TYR A 172 -13.60 0.66 -5.20
N LEU A 173 -12.43 1.30 -5.09
CA LEU A 173 -12.20 2.64 -5.62
C LEU A 173 -12.32 2.66 -7.14
N LYS A 174 -11.71 1.68 -7.82
CA LYS A 174 -11.78 1.52 -9.28
C LYS A 174 -13.23 1.43 -9.76
N VAL A 175 -14.04 0.54 -9.18
CA VAL A 175 -15.46 0.40 -9.57
C VAL A 175 -16.32 1.60 -9.17
N SER A 176 -15.87 2.41 -8.21
CA SER A 176 -16.50 3.66 -7.80
C SER A 176 -16.11 4.86 -8.68
N GLY A 177 -15.39 4.63 -9.78
CA GLY A 177 -15.00 5.67 -10.75
C GLY A 177 -13.77 6.48 -10.34
N TYR A 178 -12.94 5.95 -9.44
CA TYR A 178 -11.61 6.48 -9.17
C TYR A 178 -10.56 5.76 -10.04
N ASN A 179 -9.38 6.37 -10.12
CA ASN A 179 -8.20 5.84 -10.79
C ASN A 179 -7.13 5.50 -9.73
N PRO A 180 -7.33 4.46 -8.90
CA PRO A 180 -6.37 4.12 -7.87
C PRO A 180 -5.08 3.56 -8.46
N HIS A 181 -3.96 3.89 -7.81
CA HIS A 181 -2.65 3.28 -7.96
C HIS A 181 -2.30 2.68 -6.60
N LEU A 182 -2.13 1.36 -6.54
CA LEU A 182 -1.72 0.66 -5.33
C LEU A 182 -0.23 0.36 -5.41
N VAL A 183 0.54 0.89 -4.47
CA VAL A 183 2.00 0.71 -4.42
C VAL A 183 2.35 -0.08 -3.16
N PHE A 184 2.93 -1.25 -3.34
CA PHE A 184 3.61 -1.97 -2.28
C PHE A 184 5.08 -1.56 -2.28
N LEU A 185 5.50 -0.87 -1.23
CA LEU A 185 6.84 -0.38 -1.01
C LEU A 185 7.61 -1.35 -0.11
N TYR A 186 8.79 -1.76 -0.57
CA TYR A 186 9.65 -2.70 0.14
C TYR A 186 11.02 -2.08 0.38
N PHE A 187 11.45 -2.05 1.63
CA PHE A 187 12.79 -1.57 1.98
C PHE A 187 13.82 -2.70 1.90
N ILE A 188 14.98 -2.39 1.32
CA ILE A 188 16.17 -3.25 1.37
C ILE A 188 17.22 -2.65 2.29
N ASN A 189 18.13 -3.50 2.79
CA ASN A 189 19.21 -3.13 3.70
C ASN A 189 18.76 -2.61 5.08
N ASP A 190 17.50 -2.82 5.46
CA ASP A 190 17.06 -2.63 6.84
C ASP A 190 17.71 -3.67 7.77
N HIS A 191 17.70 -3.39 9.06
CA HIS A 191 18.24 -4.29 10.06
C HIS A 191 17.42 -4.25 11.34
N GLN A 192 16.51 -5.20 11.51
CA GLN A 192 15.78 -5.37 12.76
C GLN A 192 16.15 -6.71 13.42
N LYS A 193 16.55 -6.66 14.69
CA LYS A 193 16.98 -7.85 15.43
C LYS A 193 15.87 -8.90 15.46
N GLY A 194 16.18 -10.11 15.01
CA GLY A 194 15.26 -11.25 15.01
C GLY A 194 14.24 -11.25 13.85
N LYS A 195 14.43 -10.38 12.85
CA LYS A 195 13.63 -10.31 11.64
C LYS A 195 14.49 -10.62 10.41
N THR A 196 13.86 -11.19 9.39
CA THR A 196 14.49 -11.36 8.08
C THR A 196 14.24 -10.10 7.26
N CYS A 197 15.23 -9.20 7.26
CA CYS A 197 15.24 -7.97 6.47
C CYS A 197 16.03 -8.21 5.17
N PRO A 198 15.39 -8.14 4.01
CA PRO A 198 16.09 -8.40 2.75
C PRO A 198 17.20 -7.39 2.47
N SER A 199 18.34 -7.89 1.98
CA SER A 199 19.48 -7.06 1.58
C SER A 199 19.49 -6.74 0.09
N GLN A 200 18.71 -7.49 -0.69
CA GLN A 200 18.62 -7.40 -2.15
C GLN A 200 17.17 -7.48 -2.61
N VAL A 201 16.89 -6.95 -3.80
CA VAL A 201 15.55 -7.00 -4.41
C VAL A 201 15.13 -8.44 -4.70
N SER A 202 16.05 -9.28 -5.18
CA SER A 202 15.80 -10.70 -5.47
C SER A 202 15.29 -11.48 -4.26
N GLU A 203 15.75 -11.15 -3.06
CA GLU A 203 15.29 -11.78 -1.80
C GLU A 203 13.82 -11.44 -1.53
N TRP A 204 13.40 -10.19 -1.78
CA TRP A 204 11.98 -9.85 -1.75
C TRP A 204 11.20 -10.56 -2.86
N GLU A 205 11.69 -10.54 -4.09
CA GLU A 205 10.99 -11.13 -5.24
C GLU A 205 10.72 -12.62 -5.07
N ASN A 206 11.63 -13.36 -4.43
CA ASN A 206 11.41 -14.77 -4.09
C ASN A 206 10.20 -14.96 -3.15
N VAL A 207 10.02 -14.08 -2.17
CA VAL A 207 8.88 -14.14 -1.25
C VAL A 207 7.59 -13.67 -1.93
N LEU A 208 7.69 -12.60 -2.73
CA LEU A 208 6.55 -12.00 -3.42
C LEU A 208 6.03 -12.89 -4.57
N SER A 209 6.89 -13.65 -5.26
CA SER A 209 6.45 -14.60 -6.28
C SER A 209 5.63 -15.73 -5.68
N ILE A 210 6.08 -16.29 -4.55
CA ILE A 210 5.32 -17.31 -3.79
C ILE A 210 3.99 -16.73 -3.32
N GLN A 211 3.99 -15.51 -2.76
CA GLN A 211 2.74 -14.85 -2.35
C GLN A 211 1.77 -14.69 -3.52
N LYS A 212 2.24 -14.19 -4.67
CA LYS A 212 1.39 -13.95 -5.83
C LYS A 212 0.79 -15.25 -6.35
N GLN A 213 1.60 -16.30 -6.45
CA GLN A 213 1.16 -17.63 -6.88
C GLN A 213 0.11 -18.22 -5.91
N ASP A 214 0.39 -18.20 -4.60
CA ASP A 214 -0.51 -18.73 -3.57
C ASP A 214 -1.85 -17.99 -3.51
N MET A 215 -1.88 -16.72 -3.92
CA MET A 215 -3.06 -15.88 -3.99
C MET A 215 -3.72 -15.88 -5.38
N GLY A 216 -3.07 -16.42 -6.42
CA GLY A 216 -3.53 -16.36 -7.81
C GLY A 216 -3.55 -14.94 -8.41
N ILE A 217 -2.65 -14.04 -7.97
CA ILE A 217 -2.66 -12.61 -8.32
C ILE A 217 -1.49 -12.17 -9.22
N ASP A 218 -0.74 -13.08 -9.83
CA ASP A 218 0.38 -12.74 -10.72
C ASP A 218 -0.05 -11.76 -11.82
N GLU A 219 -1.15 -12.07 -12.49
CA GLU A 219 -1.74 -11.25 -13.56
C GLU A 219 -2.27 -9.89 -13.08
N VAL A 220 -2.58 -9.74 -11.79
CA VAL A 220 -3.02 -8.44 -11.23
C VAL A 220 -1.88 -7.43 -11.30
N PHE A 221 -0.65 -7.84 -11.00
CA PHE A 221 0.52 -6.95 -11.08
C PHE A 221 0.97 -6.61 -12.51
N ILE A 222 0.40 -7.30 -13.51
CA ILE A 222 0.67 -7.06 -14.93
C ILE A 222 -0.43 -6.18 -15.54
N ASN A 223 -1.68 -6.50 -15.24
CA ASN A 223 -2.84 -5.93 -15.93
C ASN A 223 -3.50 -4.77 -15.17
N GLU A 224 -3.13 -4.53 -13.91
CA GLU A 224 -3.71 -3.49 -13.06
C GLU A 224 -2.67 -2.46 -12.61
N ARG A 225 -3.15 -1.34 -12.05
CA ARG A 225 -2.30 -0.28 -11.48
C ARG A 225 -1.81 -0.68 -10.08
N VAL A 226 -1.22 -1.86 -9.97
CA VAL A 226 -0.69 -2.44 -8.73
C VAL A 226 0.81 -2.70 -8.90
N TYR A 227 1.63 -2.06 -8.09
CA TYR A 227 3.07 -1.96 -8.31
C TYR A 227 3.86 -2.43 -7.09
N ASN A 228 5.03 -3.02 -7.36
CA ASN A 228 6.09 -3.18 -6.35
C ASN A 228 7.16 -2.11 -6.57
N LEU A 229 7.52 -1.40 -5.52
CA LEU A 229 8.62 -0.44 -5.48
C LEU A 229 9.61 -0.88 -4.41
N PHE A 230 10.90 -0.90 -4.73
CA PHE A 230 11.96 -1.23 -3.79
C PHE A 230 12.86 -0.02 -3.58
N LEU A 231 13.13 0.30 -2.30
CA LEU A 231 13.98 1.43 -1.91
C LEU A 231 15.06 0.98 -0.92
N ASP A 232 16.26 1.53 -1.07
CA ASP A 232 17.36 1.29 -0.13
C ASP A 232 17.25 2.20 1.09
N VAL A 233 17.33 1.64 2.30
CA VAL A 233 17.35 2.47 3.52
C VAL A 233 18.67 3.24 3.67
N LYS A 234 19.74 2.87 2.95
CA LYS A 234 21.07 3.48 3.08
C LYS A 234 21.37 4.50 1.99
N SER A 235 20.64 4.50 0.87
CA SER A 235 20.92 5.33 -0.31
C SER A 235 19.63 5.76 -1.00
N ASP A 236 19.57 7.00 -1.47
CA ASP A 236 18.46 7.53 -2.26
C ASP A 236 18.80 7.72 -3.75
N LEU A 237 19.92 7.13 -4.20
CA LEU A 237 20.40 7.27 -5.59
C LEU A 237 19.68 6.35 -6.58
N LYS A 238 19.00 5.31 -6.09
CA LYS A 238 18.42 4.25 -6.91
C LYS A 238 17.10 3.77 -6.34
N CYS A 239 16.23 3.30 -7.22
CA CYS A 239 15.10 2.45 -6.87
C CYS A 239 15.02 1.25 -7.82
N TRP A 240 14.21 0.27 -7.44
CA TRP A 240 13.93 -0.87 -8.30
C TRP A 240 12.43 -1.14 -8.38
N THR A 241 12.02 -1.79 -9.47
CA THR A 241 10.65 -2.26 -9.69
C THR A 241 10.58 -3.78 -9.70
N SER A 242 9.39 -4.35 -9.88
CA SER A 242 9.25 -5.77 -10.21
C SER A 242 10.17 -6.17 -11.38
N SER A 243 10.70 -7.39 -11.34
CA SER A 243 11.76 -7.93 -12.21
C SER A 243 13.15 -7.35 -11.96
N SER A 244 13.41 -6.84 -10.76
CA SER A 244 14.70 -6.26 -10.35
C SER A 244 15.26 -5.16 -11.28
N VAL A 245 14.39 -4.46 -12.02
CA VAL A 245 14.82 -3.39 -12.93
C VAL A 245 15.25 -2.18 -12.11
N GLU A 246 16.50 -1.75 -12.27
CA GLU A 246 17.11 -0.63 -11.56
C GLU A 246 16.90 0.70 -12.29
N PHE A 247 16.61 1.76 -11.52
CA PHE A 247 16.51 3.13 -12.03
C PHE A 247 17.31 4.10 -11.16
N SER A 248 17.89 5.14 -11.78
CA SER A 248 18.56 6.22 -11.06
C SER A 248 17.59 7.32 -10.64
N LEU A 249 17.73 7.77 -9.39
CA LEU A 249 16.96 8.85 -8.77
C LEU A 249 17.72 10.18 -8.79
#